data_AF-A0A6L5H0Q6-F1
#
_entry.id   AF-A0A6L5H0Q6-F1
#
_cell.length_a   1.000
_cell.length_b   1.000
_cell.length_c   1.000
_cell.angle_alpha   90.00
_cell.angle_beta   90.00
_cell.angle_gamma   90.00
#
_symmetry.space_group_name_H-M   'P 1'
#
loop_
_entity.id
_entity.type
_entity.pdbx_description
1 polymer ?
#
loop_
_entity_poly.entity_id
_entity_poly.type
_entity_poly.pdbx_seq_one_letter_code
_entity_poly.pdbx_strand_id
1 'polypeptide(L)'
;MSKDKKNEGKEILEELKELSEWQKRNQEYLKKKAEEEAALAEEKEKERQARMGEESEKSEDQESETDPEDEESAKEKSEEKVASSEGDKDEEEIKESGFKEDEEQDKKDTKEKVAKAKIPGLHILRALTILFPSLLLLIISAYLLSPYANMKDIRVEGTVQTTADDILQASGIQDSDYTINLLLDKAKYEERIKSNYWVESAQLVYQFPTKFTIKVKEYDIVAYYISGENHYPILSSGQLETSAVSLVSLPETYLSVLFNDSEQIKVFVSELSQISPELKAAIQKVELAPSKVTSDLIRLTMNDSDEVLVPLSEMSKKLPYYSKIKPQLSEPSVIDMEAGIYSYTVADKLIMEAEEKAKQEAKEAEKKQEEERKRLEEEKKKQEEESNRNQTTQRSSRR
;
A
#
# COMPACT_ATOMS: atom_id res chain seq x y z
N MET A 1 3.91 -42.20 59.43
CA MET A 1 4.20 -41.68 58.07
C MET A 1 4.95 -40.34 58.17
N SER A 2 6.28 -40.36 58.39
CA SER A 2 7.09 -39.11 58.57
C SER A 2 8.60 -39.32 58.35
N LYS A 3 9.02 -40.01 57.28
CA LYS A 3 10.44 -40.08 56.89
C LYS A 3 10.72 -39.61 55.46
N ASP A 4 9.73 -39.72 54.60
CA ASP A 4 9.88 -39.73 53.14
C ASP A 4 10.12 -38.31 52.60
N LYS A 5 9.35 -37.32 53.10
CA LYS A 5 9.51 -35.87 52.84
C LYS A 5 10.87 -35.26 53.22
N LYS A 6 11.83 -36.04 53.70
CA LYS A 6 13.19 -35.58 54.03
C LYS A 6 14.27 -36.15 53.08
N ASN A 7 13.89 -36.95 52.09
CA ASN A 7 14.77 -37.46 51.04
C ASN A 7 14.54 -36.73 49.71
N GLU A 8 13.28 -36.53 49.31
CA GLU A 8 12.90 -35.77 48.10
C GLU A 8 13.59 -34.39 48.04
N GLY A 9 13.55 -33.66 49.17
CA GLY A 9 14.20 -32.35 49.32
C GLY A 9 15.74 -32.38 49.41
N LYS A 10 16.38 -33.54 49.29
CA LYS A 10 17.82 -33.67 49.09
C LYS A 10 18.16 -33.95 47.63
N GLU A 11 17.44 -34.84 46.96
CA GLU A 11 17.64 -35.13 45.54
C GLU A 11 17.46 -33.85 44.69
N ILE A 12 16.41 -33.06 44.98
CA ILE A 12 16.17 -31.74 44.36
C ILE A 12 17.31 -30.73 44.65
N LEU A 13 18.06 -30.88 45.75
CA LEU A 13 19.20 -30.02 46.12
C LEU A 13 20.55 -30.51 45.60
N GLU A 14 20.64 -31.75 45.09
CA GLU A 14 21.81 -32.26 44.37
C GLU A 14 21.63 -32.09 42.85
N GLU A 15 20.40 -32.21 42.33
CA GLU A 15 20.05 -31.90 40.94
C GLU A 15 20.25 -30.41 40.60
N LEU A 16 19.87 -29.49 41.50
CA LEU A 16 20.18 -28.05 41.39
C LEU A 16 21.67 -27.69 41.55
N LYS A 17 22.54 -28.69 41.72
CA LYS A 17 23.98 -28.53 41.89
C LYS A 17 24.79 -28.87 40.65
N GLU A 18 24.15 -29.51 39.65
CA GLU A 18 24.71 -29.58 38.31
C GLU A 18 24.57 -28.23 37.60
N LEU A 19 25.67 -27.74 37.02
CA LEU A 19 25.63 -26.58 36.14
C LEU A 19 24.66 -26.85 34.99
N SER A 20 23.82 -25.86 34.65
CA SER A 20 22.86 -26.02 33.55
C SER A 20 23.55 -26.44 32.26
N GLU A 21 22.90 -27.27 31.44
CA GLU A 21 23.33 -27.63 30.08
C GLU A 21 23.71 -26.42 29.22
N TRP A 22 23.09 -25.26 29.48
CA TRP A 22 23.45 -23.99 28.85
C TRP A 22 24.77 -23.40 29.40
N GLN A 23 25.00 -23.46 30.72
CA GLN A 23 26.27 -23.01 31.34
C GLN A 23 27.44 -23.89 30.90
N LYS A 24 27.25 -25.22 30.81
CA LYS A 24 28.24 -26.16 30.26
C LYS A 24 28.66 -25.72 28.84
N ARG A 25 27.69 -25.58 27.92
CA ARG A 25 27.95 -25.17 26.53
C ARG A 25 28.50 -23.76 26.38
N ASN A 26 28.13 -22.80 27.23
CA ASN A 26 28.71 -21.46 27.21
C ASN A 26 30.20 -21.46 27.62
N GLN A 27 30.58 -22.25 28.63
CA GLN A 27 32.00 -22.43 28.99
C GLN A 27 32.80 -23.14 27.90
N GLU A 28 32.21 -24.08 27.16
CA GLU A 28 32.84 -24.71 25.99
C GLU A 28 33.00 -23.73 24.82
N TYR A 29 31.98 -22.92 24.52
CA TYR A 29 32.06 -21.87 23.50
C TYR A 29 33.18 -20.86 23.80
N LEU A 30 33.28 -20.40 25.05
CA LEU A 30 34.35 -19.46 25.46
C LEU A 30 35.75 -20.09 25.36
N LYS A 31 35.90 -21.38 25.70
CA LYS A 31 37.17 -22.10 25.53
C LYS A 31 37.54 -22.23 24.05
N LYS A 32 36.61 -22.72 23.22
CA LYS A 32 36.85 -22.90 21.77
C LYS A 32 37.21 -21.58 21.11
N LYS A 33 36.54 -20.48 21.46
CA LYS A 33 36.84 -19.15 20.94
C LYS A 33 38.23 -18.65 21.34
N ALA A 34 38.65 -18.89 22.58
CA ALA A 34 40.00 -18.54 23.02
C ALA A 34 41.09 -19.42 22.37
N GLU A 35 40.79 -20.69 22.07
CA GLU A 35 41.67 -21.61 21.35
C GLU A 35 41.81 -21.23 19.87
N GLU A 36 40.70 -20.82 19.23
CA GLU A 36 40.67 -20.30 17.86
C GLU A 36 41.42 -18.95 17.73
N GLU A 37 41.23 -18.04 18.69
CA GLU A 37 41.96 -16.77 18.76
C GLU A 37 43.46 -16.96 19.04
N ALA A 38 43.84 -17.96 19.86
CA ALA A 38 45.23 -18.34 20.10
C ALA A 38 45.89 -18.98 18.86
N ALA A 39 45.19 -19.87 18.15
CA ALA A 39 45.69 -20.47 16.92
C ALA A 39 45.92 -19.41 15.83
N LEU A 40 44.99 -18.47 15.67
CA LEU A 40 45.08 -17.35 14.73
C LEU A 40 46.16 -16.32 15.12
N ALA A 41 46.54 -16.25 16.41
CA ALA A 41 47.71 -15.51 16.87
C ALA A 41 49.03 -16.24 16.56
N GLU A 42 49.10 -17.57 16.78
CA GLU A 42 50.27 -18.39 16.46
C GLU A 42 50.55 -18.44 14.95
N GLU A 43 49.50 -18.50 14.12
CA GLU A 43 49.59 -18.42 12.66
C GLU A 43 50.17 -17.07 12.22
N LYS A 44 49.68 -15.95 12.76
CA LYS A 44 50.23 -14.61 12.50
C LYS A 44 51.65 -14.42 13.02
N GLU A 45 52.05 -15.11 14.08
CA GLU A 45 53.44 -15.06 14.55
C GLU A 45 54.36 -15.87 13.62
N LYS A 46 53.92 -17.03 13.12
CA LYS A 46 54.62 -17.80 12.09
C LYS A 46 54.74 -17.02 10.77
N GLU A 47 53.68 -16.36 10.32
CA GLU A 47 53.68 -15.47 9.15
C GLU A 47 54.74 -14.35 9.31
N ARG A 48 54.80 -13.72 10.48
CA ARG A 48 55.79 -12.67 10.79
C ARG A 48 57.22 -13.21 10.91
N GLN A 49 57.41 -14.44 11.37
CA GLN A 49 58.73 -15.08 11.40
C GLN A 49 59.20 -15.48 9.99
N ALA A 50 58.32 -16.06 9.16
CA ALA A 50 58.61 -16.37 7.75
C ALA A 50 58.99 -15.10 6.97
N ARG A 51 58.22 -14.02 7.13
CA ARG A 51 58.48 -12.73 6.48
C ARG A 51 59.77 -12.03 6.94
N MET A 52 60.37 -12.41 8.07
CA MET A 52 61.72 -11.98 8.47
C MET A 52 62.83 -12.93 7.99
N GLY A 53 62.50 -14.09 7.40
CA GLY A 53 63.45 -14.96 6.70
C GLY A 53 63.60 -14.60 5.22
N GLU A 54 62.52 -14.18 4.55
CA GLU A 54 62.51 -13.91 3.11
C GLU A 54 63.25 -12.63 2.69
N GLU A 55 63.55 -11.70 3.61
CA GLU A 55 64.33 -10.49 3.29
C GLU A 55 65.84 -10.76 3.08
N SER A 56 66.27 -12.03 3.08
CA SER A 56 67.68 -12.42 2.88
C SER A 56 67.99 -13.46 1.80
N GLU A 57 67.14 -13.70 0.78
CA GLU A 57 67.55 -14.55 -0.37
C GLU A 57 67.00 -14.14 -1.77
N LYS A 58 67.70 -13.17 -2.38
CA LYS A 58 68.07 -12.98 -3.81
C LYS A 58 67.29 -13.69 -4.96
N SER A 59 66.53 -12.89 -5.74
CA SER A 59 66.45 -12.81 -7.24
C SER A 59 65.91 -13.94 -8.15
N GLU A 60 65.73 -13.60 -9.45
CA GLU A 60 65.56 -14.46 -10.66
C GLU A 60 64.14 -15.11 -10.76
N ASP A 61 63.25 -14.69 -11.68
CA ASP A 61 63.09 -15.07 -13.12
C ASP A 61 62.10 -16.26 -13.31
N GLN A 62 61.28 -16.45 -14.38
CA GLN A 62 60.82 -15.64 -15.54
C GLN A 62 59.65 -16.39 -16.28
N GLU A 63 58.67 -15.66 -16.87
CA GLU A 63 57.84 -16.00 -18.09
C GLU A 63 56.91 -17.24 -18.26
N SER A 64 56.17 -17.23 -19.39
CA SER A 64 55.25 -18.20 -20.06
C SER A 64 53.78 -18.26 -19.61
N GLU A 65 52.74 -18.02 -20.45
CA GLU A 65 52.26 -18.59 -21.75
C GLU A 65 51.46 -19.92 -21.55
N THR A 66 50.35 -20.29 -22.22
CA THR A 66 49.68 -19.83 -23.47
C THR A 66 48.17 -20.23 -23.54
N ASP A 67 47.44 -19.72 -24.55
CA ASP A 67 46.08 -20.08 -25.06
C ASP A 67 46.05 -21.40 -25.92
N PRO A 68 44.96 -21.85 -26.62
CA PRO A 68 43.51 -21.97 -26.33
C PRO A 68 42.88 -23.34 -26.83
N GLU A 69 41.75 -23.31 -27.59
CA GLU A 69 41.00 -24.38 -28.32
C GLU A 69 40.10 -25.36 -27.51
N ASP A 70 38.90 -25.84 -27.94
CA ASP A 70 37.76 -25.25 -28.70
C ASP A 70 36.42 -25.86 -28.15
N GLU A 71 35.43 -26.53 -28.78
CA GLU A 71 35.09 -26.97 -30.16
C GLU A 71 33.54 -27.17 -30.32
N GLU A 72 32.88 -26.48 -31.28
CA GLU A 72 31.52 -26.76 -31.86
C GLU A 72 30.24 -26.84 -30.94
N SER A 73 28.96 -26.88 -31.40
CA SER A 73 28.36 -26.92 -32.77
C SER A 73 26.97 -26.23 -32.86
N ALA A 74 26.58 -25.82 -34.08
CA ALA A 74 25.26 -25.77 -34.78
C ALA A 74 23.90 -25.72 -34.01
N LYS A 75 22.77 -25.13 -34.51
CA LYS A 75 22.40 -24.63 -35.86
C LYS A 75 21.11 -23.75 -35.84
N GLU A 76 21.06 -22.68 -36.65
CA GLU A 76 19.95 -22.12 -37.48
C GLU A 76 18.47 -21.95 -36.96
N LYS A 77 17.59 -21.04 -37.46
CA LYS A 77 17.66 -19.79 -38.30
C LYS A 77 16.23 -19.23 -38.55
N SER A 78 16.12 -18.01 -39.11
CA SER A 78 14.99 -17.36 -39.81
C SER A 78 14.01 -16.57 -38.91
N GLU A 79 13.70 -15.28 -39.08
CA GLU A 79 13.89 -14.26 -40.15
C GLU A 79 13.05 -14.48 -41.43
N GLU A 80 12.42 -13.49 -42.09
CA GLU A 80 11.80 -12.20 -41.70
C GLU A 80 10.86 -11.74 -42.86
N LYS A 81 9.90 -10.83 -42.59
CA LYS A 81 9.45 -9.71 -43.49
C LYS A 81 8.44 -9.89 -44.69
N VAL A 82 7.45 -8.96 -44.69
CA VAL A 82 6.69 -8.24 -45.78
C VAL A 82 5.78 -8.90 -46.85
N ALA A 83 4.47 -8.63 -46.69
CA ALA A 83 3.61 -7.71 -47.49
C ALA A 83 2.76 -8.14 -48.73
N SER A 84 1.60 -7.44 -48.87
CA SER A 84 0.60 -7.41 -49.97
C SER A 84 -0.24 -8.70 -50.17
N SER A 85 -1.51 -8.69 -50.62
CA SER A 85 -2.32 -7.67 -51.33
C SER A 85 -3.85 -7.85 -51.15
N GLU A 86 -4.62 -6.82 -51.55
CA GLU A 86 -6.00 -6.80 -52.13
C GLU A 86 -6.97 -8.00 -52.08
N GLY A 87 -8.28 -7.71 -51.91
CA GLY A 87 -9.34 -8.30 -52.75
C GLY A 87 -10.65 -8.76 -52.08
N ASP A 88 -11.79 -8.21 -52.55
CA ASP A 88 -13.18 -8.74 -52.58
C ASP A 88 -13.84 -9.30 -51.27
N LYS A 89 -14.95 -8.70 -50.81
CA LYS A 89 -16.38 -9.04 -51.07
C LYS A 89 -16.93 -10.19 -50.22
N ASP A 90 -18.05 -9.92 -49.55
CA ASP A 90 -19.18 -10.84 -49.43
C ASP A 90 -20.49 -10.04 -49.25
N GLU A 91 -21.62 -10.64 -49.63
CA GLU A 91 -22.98 -10.09 -49.54
C GLU A 91 -23.83 -10.94 -48.58
N GLU A 92 -24.82 -10.36 -47.88
CA GLU A 92 -26.01 -11.10 -47.45
C GLU A 92 -27.29 -10.24 -47.57
N GLU A 93 -28.38 -10.89 -47.96
CA GLU A 93 -29.70 -10.26 -48.18
C GLU A 93 -30.57 -10.25 -46.92
N ILE A 94 -31.47 -9.25 -46.78
CA ILE A 94 -32.81 -9.50 -46.21
C ILE A 94 -33.91 -8.87 -47.08
N LYS A 95 -34.22 -9.59 -48.16
CA LYS A 95 -35.53 -9.79 -48.82
C LYS A 95 -36.71 -8.88 -48.42
N GLU A 96 -37.24 -8.14 -49.40
CA GLU A 96 -38.64 -7.67 -49.38
C GLU A 96 -39.63 -8.83 -49.61
N SER A 97 -40.89 -8.65 -49.17
CA SER A 97 -42.03 -9.48 -49.56
C SER A 97 -43.09 -8.64 -50.25
N GLY A 98 -43.44 -9.01 -51.49
CA GLY A 98 -44.46 -8.31 -52.27
C GLY A 98 -45.77 -9.10 -52.38
N PHE A 99 -46.86 -8.39 -52.67
CA PHE A 99 -48.06 -8.99 -53.25
C PHE A 99 -48.68 -8.03 -54.28
N LYS A 100 -49.35 -8.58 -55.29
CA LYS A 100 -50.03 -7.83 -56.36
C LYS A 100 -51.52 -7.72 -56.06
N GLU A 101 -52.21 -6.83 -56.76
CA GLU A 101 -53.21 -7.24 -57.77
C GLU A 101 -53.62 -6.06 -58.64
N ASP A 102 -54.33 -6.37 -59.73
CA ASP A 102 -54.53 -5.50 -60.90
C ASP A 102 -55.89 -4.80 -60.91
N GLU A 103 -56.03 -3.72 -61.69
CA GLU A 103 -57.00 -3.57 -62.80
C GLU A 103 -57.18 -2.11 -63.27
N GLU A 104 -57.62 -1.95 -64.52
CA GLU A 104 -58.00 -0.67 -65.11
C GLU A 104 -59.46 -0.30 -64.79
N GLN A 105 -59.81 0.99 -64.74
CA GLN A 105 -60.75 1.55 -65.73
C GLN A 105 -60.93 3.08 -65.68
N ASP A 106 -61.35 3.61 -66.83
CA ASP A 106 -61.55 5.03 -67.13
C ASP A 106 -63.02 5.46 -66.91
N LYS A 107 -63.24 6.57 -66.19
CA LYS A 107 -64.21 7.61 -66.61
C LYS A 107 -64.13 8.92 -65.82
N LYS A 108 -64.52 9.98 -66.51
CA LYS A 108 -64.69 11.36 -66.01
C LYS A 108 -65.89 11.48 -65.08
N ASP A 109 -65.84 12.44 -64.16
CA ASP A 109 -66.66 13.64 -64.38
C ASP A 109 -66.17 14.88 -63.63
N THR A 110 -66.33 16.04 -64.28
CA THR A 110 -65.79 17.31 -63.80
C THR A 110 -66.72 17.95 -62.77
N LYS A 111 -66.21 18.21 -61.55
CA LYS A 111 -66.77 19.27 -60.68
C LYS A 111 -65.72 20.32 -60.35
N GLU A 112 -66.10 21.54 -60.68
CA GLU A 112 -65.30 22.76 -60.72
C GLU A 112 -64.72 23.11 -59.33
N LYS A 113 -63.43 22.83 -59.14
CA LYS A 113 -62.70 23.32 -57.96
C LYS A 113 -62.35 24.78 -58.18
N VAL A 114 -63.04 25.68 -57.47
CA VAL A 114 -62.65 27.10 -57.35
C VAL A 114 -61.16 27.16 -57.03
N ALA A 115 -60.39 27.80 -57.90
CA ALA A 115 -58.93 27.80 -57.86
C ALA A 115 -58.41 28.65 -56.70
N LYS A 116 -58.40 28.08 -55.49
CA LYS A 116 -57.64 28.63 -54.35
C LYS A 116 -56.19 28.79 -54.81
N ALA A 117 -55.72 30.03 -54.84
CA ALA A 117 -54.38 30.36 -55.30
C ALA A 117 -53.35 29.49 -54.54
N LYS A 118 -52.52 28.75 -55.28
CA LYS A 118 -51.43 27.97 -54.66
C LYS A 118 -50.47 28.96 -53.99
N ILE A 119 -50.54 29.02 -52.66
CA ILE A 119 -49.58 29.76 -51.83
C ILE A 119 -48.17 29.27 -52.23
N PRO A 120 -47.27 30.15 -52.71
CA PRO A 120 -45.96 29.70 -53.15
C PRO A 120 -45.22 29.06 -51.96
N GLY A 121 -44.54 27.93 -52.20
CA GLY A 121 -43.91 27.14 -51.12
C GLY A 121 -42.95 27.96 -50.24
N LEU A 122 -42.33 29.01 -50.78
CA LEU A 122 -41.51 29.98 -50.06
C LEU A 122 -42.27 30.71 -48.92
N HIS A 123 -43.57 30.99 -49.08
CA HIS A 123 -44.38 31.58 -48.02
C HIS A 123 -44.78 30.55 -46.95
N ILE A 124 -44.94 29.28 -47.33
CA ILE A 124 -45.19 28.19 -46.38
C ILE A 124 -43.94 27.93 -45.54
N LEU A 125 -42.75 27.92 -46.16
CA LEU A 125 -41.46 27.83 -45.47
C LEU A 125 -41.25 29.03 -44.53
N ARG A 126 -41.50 30.26 -44.98
CA ARG A 126 -41.42 31.47 -44.14
C ARG A 126 -42.41 31.46 -42.97
N ALA A 127 -43.64 30.98 -43.20
CA ALA A 127 -44.63 30.81 -42.14
C ALA A 127 -44.15 29.75 -41.14
N LEU A 128 -43.61 28.62 -41.60
CA LEU A 128 -43.09 27.56 -40.74
C LEU A 128 -41.91 28.04 -39.88
N THR A 129 -40.99 28.85 -40.42
CA THR A 129 -39.87 29.43 -39.64
C THR A 129 -40.29 30.39 -38.52
N ILE A 130 -41.55 30.85 -38.51
CA ILE A 130 -42.11 31.74 -37.47
C ILE A 130 -43.07 30.96 -36.56
N LEU A 131 -43.91 30.11 -37.15
CA LEU A 131 -44.92 29.32 -36.45
C LEU A 131 -44.28 28.18 -35.64
N PHE A 132 -43.23 27.51 -36.14
CA PHE A 132 -42.55 26.43 -35.42
C PHE A 132 -41.93 26.89 -34.09
N PRO A 133 -41.07 27.94 -34.03
CA PRO A 133 -40.55 28.41 -32.74
C PRO A 133 -41.64 28.99 -31.84
N SER A 134 -42.68 29.63 -32.39
CA SER A 134 -43.83 30.12 -31.62
C SER A 134 -44.63 28.99 -30.96
N LEU A 135 -44.86 27.89 -31.69
CA LEU A 135 -45.53 26.69 -31.19
C LEU A 135 -44.66 25.94 -30.17
N LEU A 136 -43.35 25.85 -30.40
CA LEU A 136 -42.40 25.27 -29.45
C LEU A 136 -42.37 26.04 -28.13
N LEU A 137 -42.34 27.38 -28.20
CA LEU A 137 -42.39 28.25 -27.01
C LEU A 137 -43.71 28.08 -26.25
N LEU A 138 -44.85 27.97 -26.96
CA LEU A 138 -46.16 27.66 -26.36
C LEU A 138 -46.13 26.30 -25.63
N ILE A 139 -45.58 25.26 -26.25
CA ILE A 139 -45.46 23.92 -25.64
C ILE A 139 -44.57 23.95 -24.39
N ILE A 140 -43.42 24.65 -24.43
CA ILE A 140 -42.53 24.81 -23.26
C ILE A 140 -43.23 25.59 -22.14
N SER A 141 -43.95 26.67 -22.46
CA SER A 141 -44.71 27.45 -21.48
C SER A 141 -45.84 26.63 -20.84
N ALA A 142 -46.57 25.84 -21.64
CA ALA A 142 -47.60 24.93 -21.15
C ALA A 142 -47.01 23.81 -20.27
N TYR A 143 -45.83 23.29 -20.60
CA TYR A 143 -45.12 22.32 -19.77
C TYR A 143 -44.74 22.92 -18.41
N LEU A 144 -44.08 24.10 -18.39
CA LEU A 144 -43.62 24.76 -17.16
C LEU A 144 -44.77 25.20 -16.22
N LEU A 145 -45.97 25.45 -16.76
CA LEU A 145 -47.18 25.69 -15.96
C LEU A 145 -47.88 24.40 -15.48
N SER A 146 -47.48 23.23 -15.97
CA SER A 146 -48.09 21.95 -15.63
C SER A 146 -47.36 21.26 -14.46
N PRO A 147 -48.06 20.44 -13.65
CA PRO A 147 -47.42 19.66 -12.59
C PRO A 147 -46.38 18.65 -13.11
N TYR A 148 -46.42 18.30 -14.40
CA TYR A 148 -45.43 17.43 -15.04
C TYR A 148 -44.03 18.06 -15.16
N ALA A 149 -43.88 19.37 -14.93
CA ALA A 149 -42.57 20.01 -14.87
C ALA A 149 -41.85 19.82 -13.52
N ASN A 150 -42.56 19.38 -12.46
CA ASN A 150 -41.96 19.10 -11.15
C ASN A 150 -41.92 17.59 -10.84
N MET A 151 -42.77 16.80 -11.51
CA MET A 151 -42.88 15.35 -11.37
C MET A 151 -41.62 14.64 -11.85
N LYS A 152 -40.92 13.95 -10.94
CA LYS A 152 -39.68 13.22 -11.19
C LYS A 152 -39.63 11.89 -10.42
N ASP A 153 -39.17 10.84 -11.09
CA ASP A 153 -38.87 9.50 -10.56
C ASP A 153 -37.35 9.41 -10.44
N ILE A 154 -36.83 9.71 -9.24
CA ILE A 154 -35.38 9.69 -8.95
C ILE A 154 -35.01 8.31 -8.41
N ARG A 155 -33.96 7.72 -8.98
CA ARG A 155 -33.44 6.40 -8.60
C ARG A 155 -31.94 6.52 -8.33
N VAL A 156 -31.47 5.87 -7.27
CA VAL A 156 -30.04 5.77 -6.98
C VAL A 156 -29.57 4.36 -7.32
N GLU A 157 -28.46 4.24 -8.05
CA GLU A 157 -27.80 3.00 -8.43
C GLU A 157 -26.33 3.05 -7.99
N GLY A 158 -25.78 1.95 -7.49
CA GLY A 158 -24.33 1.83 -7.18
C GLY A 158 -23.91 2.16 -5.73
N THR A 159 -24.87 2.37 -4.82
CA THR A 159 -24.61 2.46 -3.38
C THR A 159 -24.27 1.10 -2.77
N VAL A 160 -23.30 1.05 -1.85
CA VAL A 160 -22.85 -0.18 -1.16
C VAL A 160 -22.86 0.00 0.35
N GLN A 161 -22.26 1.10 0.84
CA GLN A 161 -22.19 1.47 2.25
C GLN A 161 -23.15 2.64 2.59
N THR A 162 -23.41 3.54 1.63
CA THR A 162 -24.39 4.63 1.80
C THR A 162 -25.81 4.17 1.47
N THR A 163 -26.84 4.87 1.95
CA THR A 163 -28.22 4.62 1.50
C THR A 163 -28.61 5.52 0.33
N ALA A 164 -29.63 5.10 -0.43
CA ALA A 164 -30.20 5.92 -1.50
C ALA A 164 -30.73 7.27 -0.98
N ASP A 165 -31.25 7.30 0.26
CA ASP A 165 -31.76 8.51 0.90
C ASP A 165 -30.62 9.47 1.30
N ASP A 166 -29.48 8.96 1.77
CA ASP A 166 -28.27 9.78 2.06
C ASP A 166 -27.77 10.47 0.79
N ILE A 167 -27.71 9.73 -0.33
CA ILE A 167 -27.30 10.26 -1.64
C ILE A 167 -28.32 11.30 -2.16
N LEU A 168 -29.61 11.03 -2.00
CA LEU A 168 -30.66 11.98 -2.38
C LEU A 168 -30.57 13.27 -1.55
N GLN A 169 -30.36 13.16 -0.24
CA GLN A 169 -30.16 14.29 0.66
C GLN A 169 -28.87 15.07 0.31
N ALA A 170 -27.76 14.37 0.02
CA ALA A 170 -26.50 14.99 -0.39
C ALA A 170 -26.60 15.74 -1.73
N SER A 171 -27.44 15.28 -2.66
CA SER A 171 -27.71 16.01 -3.92
C SER A 171 -28.37 17.37 -3.70
N GLY A 172 -29.17 17.50 -2.64
CA GLY A 172 -29.98 18.69 -2.38
C GLY A 172 -31.00 19.00 -3.48
N ILE A 173 -31.47 17.98 -4.21
CA ILE A 173 -32.64 18.05 -5.10
C ILE A 173 -33.90 18.12 -4.23
N GLN A 174 -34.81 19.04 -4.53
CA GLN A 174 -36.12 19.12 -3.86
C GLN A 174 -37.27 18.69 -4.76
N ASP A 175 -38.36 18.18 -4.17
CA ASP A 175 -39.59 17.84 -4.92
C ASP A 175 -40.18 19.03 -5.69
N SER A 176 -39.96 20.23 -5.18
CA SER A 176 -40.27 21.52 -5.82
C SER A 176 -39.43 21.86 -7.05
N ASP A 177 -38.24 21.26 -7.24
CA ASP A 177 -37.36 21.59 -8.36
C ASP A 177 -37.95 21.17 -9.71
N TYR A 178 -37.92 22.09 -10.67
CA TYR A 178 -38.26 21.80 -12.07
C TYR A 178 -37.29 20.79 -12.69
N THR A 179 -37.81 19.81 -13.43
CA THR A 179 -37.05 18.80 -14.19
C THR A 179 -35.98 19.43 -15.10
N ILE A 180 -36.27 20.60 -15.67
CA ILE A 180 -35.34 21.32 -16.55
C ILE A 180 -34.08 21.80 -15.80
N ASN A 181 -34.18 22.09 -14.50
CA ASN A 181 -33.02 22.46 -13.68
C ASN A 181 -32.09 21.25 -13.50
N LEU A 182 -32.65 20.06 -13.21
CA LEU A 182 -31.88 18.80 -13.13
C LEU A 182 -31.24 18.41 -14.46
N LEU A 183 -31.78 18.89 -15.59
CA LEU A 183 -31.24 18.68 -16.94
C LEU A 183 -30.12 19.65 -17.30
N LEU A 184 -30.15 20.89 -16.79
CA LEU A 184 -29.18 21.95 -17.06
C LEU A 184 -28.02 21.95 -16.05
N ASP A 185 -28.33 21.88 -14.75
CA ASP A 185 -27.37 22.03 -13.63
C ASP A 185 -26.73 20.68 -13.21
N LYS A 186 -26.71 19.66 -14.08
CA LYS A 186 -26.27 18.29 -13.76
C LYS A 186 -24.98 18.23 -12.94
N ALA A 187 -23.92 18.87 -13.44
CA ALA A 187 -22.60 18.88 -12.82
C ALA A 187 -22.62 19.44 -11.38
N LYS A 188 -23.49 20.40 -11.10
CA LYS A 188 -23.67 21.00 -9.76
C LYS A 188 -24.39 20.06 -8.79
N TYR A 189 -25.27 19.17 -9.28
CA TYR A 189 -25.84 18.11 -8.45
C TYR A 189 -24.83 16.95 -8.26
N GLU A 190 -24.07 16.59 -9.30
CA GLU A 190 -23.01 15.57 -9.25
C GLU A 190 -21.88 15.96 -8.29
N GLU A 191 -21.42 17.23 -8.32
CA GLU A 191 -20.40 17.79 -7.41
C GLU A 191 -20.86 17.82 -5.94
N ARG A 192 -22.15 18.10 -5.69
CA ARG A 192 -22.73 18.01 -4.33
C ARG A 192 -22.75 16.58 -3.81
N ILE A 193 -23.15 15.61 -4.64
CA ILE A 193 -23.14 14.19 -4.24
C ILE A 193 -21.69 13.73 -3.99
N LYS A 194 -20.73 14.14 -4.83
CA LYS A 194 -19.30 13.91 -4.64
C LYS A 194 -18.68 14.66 -3.43
N SER A 195 -19.41 15.59 -2.82
CA SER A 195 -19.00 16.21 -1.55
C SER A 195 -19.23 15.28 -0.34
N ASN A 196 -19.95 14.15 -0.51
CA ASN A 196 -19.95 13.06 0.45
C ASN A 196 -18.63 12.27 0.31
N TYR A 197 -17.89 12.11 1.40
CA TYR A 197 -16.55 11.49 1.42
C TYR A 197 -16.54 9.99 1.06
N TRP A 198 -17.70 9.31 1.09
CA TRP A 198 -17.86 7.96 0.56
C TRP A 198 -17.90 7.90 -0.97
N VAL A 199 -18.12 9.02 -1.69
CA VAL A 199 -18.41 9.02 -3.13
C VAL A 199 -17.19 9.42 -3.96
N GLU A 200 -16.70 8.50 -4.79
CA GLU A 200 -15.67 8.76 -5.79
C GLU A 200 -16.20 9.56 -6.98
N SER A 201 -17.39 9.20 -7.47
CA SER A 201 -18.08 9.91 -8.54
C SER A 201 -19.59 9.70 -8.51
N ALA A 202 -20.32 10.67 -9.05
CA ALA A 202 -21.76 10.61 -9.28
C ALA A 202 -22.08 11.07 -10.71
N GLN A 203 -23.12 10.51 -11.33
CA GLN A 203 -23.58 10.88 -12.68
C GLN A 203 -25.12 10.93 -12.73
N LEU A 204 -25.69 12.03 -13.22
CA LEU A 204 -27.13 12.28 -13.30
C LEU A 204 -27.66 11.97 -14.71
N VAL A 205 -28.03 10.71 -14.94
CA VAL A 205 -28.58 10.22 -16.20
C VAL A 205 -30.07 10.57 -16.27
N TYR A 206 -30.50 11.25 -17.32
CA TYR A 206 -31.92 11.53 -17.57
C TYR A 206 -32.51 10.49 -18.51
N GLN A 207 -33.72 10.01 -18.21
CA GLN A 207 -34.51 9.13 -19.03
C GLN A 207 -35.91 9.74 -19.23
N PHE A 208 -36.26 10.02 -20.48
CA PHE A 208 -37.58 10.55 -20.84
C PHE A 208 -38.70 9.57 -20.42
N PRO A 209 -39.85 10.03 -19.86
CA PRO A 209 -40.24 11.43 -19.72
C PRO A 209 -39.81 12.11 -18.41
N THR A 210 -39.77 11.39 -17.29
CA THR A 210 -39.67 11.96 -15.93
C THR A 210 -38.64 11.25 -15.03
N LYS A 211 -37.81 10.36 -15.59
CA LYS A 211 -36.90 9.52 -14.80
C LYS A 211 -35.50 10.13 -14.73
N PHE A 212 -34.90 10.06 -13.54
CA PHE A 212 -33.54 10.50 -13.28
C PHE A 212 -32.81 9.40 -12.49
N THR A 213 -31.78 8.81 -13.09
CA THR A 213 -30.92 7.84 -12.42
C THR A 213 -29.64 8.53 -11.97
N ILE A 214 -29.44 8.63 -10.66
CA ILE A 214 -28.17 8.98 -10.04
C ILE A 214 -27.36 7.69 -9.98
N LYS A 215 -26.29 7.61 -10.78
CA LYS A 215 -25.30 6.53 -10.68
C LYS A 215 -24.17 6.98 -9.77
N VAL A 216 -23.96 6.27 -8.68
CA VAL A 216 -22.89 6.50 -7.70
C VAL A 216 -21.80 5.45 -7.93
N LYS A 217 -20.54 5.87 -7.80
CA LYS A 217 -19.44 4.97 -7.47
C LYS A 217 -18.89 5.41 -6.12
N GLU A 218 -19.01 4.54 -5.12
CA GLU A 218 -18.38 4.73 -3.82
C GLU A 218 -16.87 4.43 -3.88
N TYR A 219 -16.12 4.95 -2.92
CA TYR A 219 -14.70 4.60 -2.73
C TYR A 219 -14.60 3.20 -2.10
N ASP A 220 -13.85 2.31 -2.75
CA ASP A 220 -13.54 0.98 -2.22
C ASP A 220 -12.78 1.09 -0.87
N ILE A 221 -13.09 0.20 0.08
CA ILE A 221 -12.33 0.05 1.34
C ILE A 221 -11.06 -0.76 1.02
N VAL A 222 -9.88 -0.21 1.31
CA VAL A 222 -8.58 -0.81 0.94
C VAL A 222 -7.82 -1.42 2.11
N ALA A 223 -8.13 -1.00 3.34
CA ALA A 223 -7.53 -1.49 4.58
C ALA A 223 -8.42 -1.13 5.78
N TYR A 224 -8.08 -1.65 6.97
CA TYR A 224 -8.71 -1.24 8.23
C TYR A 224 -7.63 -0.81 9.22
N TYR A 225 -7.78 0.41 9.78
CA TYR A 225 -7.00 0.83 10.94
C TYR A 225 -7.49 0.09 12.19
N ILE A 226 -6.55 -0.46 12.96
CA ILE A 226 -6.81 -1.28 14.15
C ILE A 226 -6.48 -0.50 15.42
N SER A 227 -7.45 -0.38 16.33
CA SER A 227 -7.27 0.25 17.65
C SER A 227 -7.91 -0.61 18.74
N GLY A 228 -7.10 -1.51 19.31
CA GLY A 228 -7.59 -2.56 20.21
C GLY A 228 -8.48 -3.54 19.45
N GLU A 229 -9.73 -3.67 19.87
CA GLU A 229 -10.74 -4.52 19.21
C GLU A 229 -11.47 -3.79 18.06
N ASN A 230 -11.35 -2.46 17.98
CA ASN A 230 -12.07 -1.65 16.99
C ASN A 230 -11.34 -1.60 15.65
N HIS A 231 -12.10 -1.77 14.56
CA HIS A 231 -11.62 -1.76 13.18
C HIS A 231 -12.26 -0.57 12.45
N TYR A 232 -11.46 0.28 11.81
CA TYR A 232 -11.90 1.51 11.17
C TYR A 232 -11.57 1.48 9.67
N PRO A 233 -12.56 1.53 8.75
CA PRO A 233 -12.31 1.52 7.32
C PRO A 233 -11.36 2.62 6.85
N ILE A 234 -10.38 2.25 6.03
CA ILE A 234 -9.57 3.18 5.23
C ILE A 234 -10.07 3.10 3.79
N LEU A 235 -10.55 4.23 3.27
CA LEU A 235 -11.04 4.35 1.90
C LEU A 235 -9.89 4.52 0.91
N SER A 236 -10.11 4.10 -0.33
CA SER A 236 -9.23 4.33 -1.49
C SER A 236 -8.96 5.82 -1.80
N SER A 237 -9.71 6.74 -1.19
CA SER A 237 -9.45 8.18 -1.18
C SER A 237 -8.33 8.62 -0.22
N GLY A 238 -7.83 7.73 0.64
CA GLY A 238 -6.95 8.08 1.76
C GLY A 238 -7.69 8.68 2.97
N GLN A 239 -9.02 8.62 2.98
CA GLN A 239 -9.84 9.02 4.12
C GLN A 239 -9.97 7.85 5.12
N LEU A 240 -9.73 8.15 6.40
CA LEU A 240 -10.03 7.24 7.52
C LEU A 240 -11.47 7.49 8.00
N GLU A 241 -12.25 6.43 8.12
CA GLU A 241 -13.59 6.46 8.72
C GLU A 241 -13.48 6.54 10.25
N THR A 242 -14.32 7.36 10.88
CA THR A 242 -14.36 7.55 12.35
C THR A 242 -15.23 6.52 13.08
N SER A 243 -16.06 5.80 12.35
CA SER A 243 -16.99 4.78 12.85
C SER A 243 -16.32 3.41 12.83
N ALA A 244 -16.31 2.71 13.97
CA ALA A 244 -15.82 1.34 14.02
C ALA A 244 -16.83 0.39 13.37
N VAL A 245 -16.37 -0.50 12.48
CA VAL A 245 -17.19 -1.58 11.92
C VAL A 245 -17.21 -2.79 12.86
N SER A 246 -18.27 -3.60 12.75
CA SER A 246 -18.39 -4.84 13.50
C SER A 246 -17.54 -5.95 12.88
N LEU A 247 -17.02 -6.87 13.69
CA LEU A 247 -16.24 -8.03 13.21
C LEU A 247 -17.02 -8.89 12.20
N VAL A 248 -18.36 -8.94 12.33
CA VAL A 248 -19.27 -9.67 11.42
C VAL A 248 -19.42 -8.99 10.05
N SER A 249 -19.05 -7.71 9.93
CA SER A 249 -19.03 -6.95 8.67
C SER A 249 -17.65 -6.85 8.02
N LEU A 250 -16.62 -7.49 8.59
CA LEU A 250 -15.30 -7.60 7.95
C LEU A 250 -15.32 -8.73 6.90
N PRO A 251 -14.57 -8.59 5.79
CA PRO A 251 -14.33 -9.69 4.87
C PRO A 251 -13.43 -10.77 5.51
N GLU A 252 -13.40 -11.97 4.94
CA GLU A 252 -12.61 -13.11 5.43
C GLU A 252 -11.10 -12.81 5.51
N THR A 253 -10.60 -11.95 4.62
CA THR A 253 -9.23 -11.43 4.61
C THR A 253 -9.24 -9.91 4.43
N TYR A 254 -8.42 -9.21 5.20
CA TYR A 254 -8.26 -7.75 5.12
C TYR A 254 -6.86 -7.30 5.52
N LEU A 255 -6.46 -6.14 5.01
CA LEU A 255 -5.20 -5.50 5.33
C LEU A 255 -5.32 -4.68 6.62
N SER A 256 -4.62 -5.11 7.67
CA SER A 256 -4.57 -4.43 8.97
C SER A 256 -3.54 -3.29 8.97
N VAL A 257 -3.90 -2.12 9.48
CA VAL A 257 -3.00 -0.96 9.59
C VAL A 257 -2.95 -0.50 11.04
N LEU A 258 -1.75 -0.34 11.61
CA LEU A 258 -1.57 0.00 13.03
C LEU A 258 -1.10 1.45 13.27
N PHE A 259 -1.33 2.34 12.31
CA PHE A 259 -1.11 3.79 12.43
C PHE A 259 -2.33 4.58 11.96
N ASN A 260 -2.57 5.74 12.56
CA ASN A 260 -3.74 6.60 12.34
C ASN A 260 -3.42 8.01 11.85
N ASP A 261 -2.15 8.31 11.55
CA ASP A 261 -1.76 9.62 11.02
C ASP A 261 -2.34 9.84 9.62
N SER A 262 -2.97 11.00 9.40
CA SER A 262 -3.74 11.25 8.18
C SER A 262 -2.86 11.50 6.96
N GLU A 263 -1.63 12.00 7.13
CA GLU A 263 -0.70 12.19 6.01
C GLU A 263 -0.07 10.86 5.60
N GLN A 264 0.38 10.06 6.57
CA GLN A 264 0.88 8.70 6.33
C GLN A 264 -0.18 7.77 5.73
N ILE A 265 -1.45 7.84 6.16
CA ILE A 265 -2.53 7.05 5.53
C ILE A 265 -2.74 7.46 4.06
N LYS A 266 -2.66 8.75 3.72
CA LYS A 266 -2.80 9.22 2.33
C LYS A 266 -1.63 8.76 1.45
N VAL A 267 -0.40 8.86 1.93
CA VAL A 267 0.78 8.33 1.23
C VAL A 267 0.67 6.81 1.08
N PHE A 268 0.31 6.10 2.17
CA PHE A 268 0.10 4.66 2.16
C PHE A 268 -0.91 4.21 1.11
N VAL A 269 -2.10 4.80 1.08
CA VAL A 269 -3.14 4.46 0.10
C VAL A 269 -2.72 4.83 -1.33
N SER A 270 -1.99 5.94 -1.52
CA SER A 270 -1.47 6.33 -2.83
C SER A 270 -0.40 5.36 -3.36
N GLU A 271 0.53 4.92 -2.52
CA GLU A 271 1.55 3.93 -2.88
C GLU A 271 0.94 2.52 -3.04
N LEU A 272 0.01 2.14 -2.16
CA LEU A 272 -0.77 0.90 -2.25
C LEU A 272 -1.63 0.86 -3.52
N SER A 273 -2.10 2.00 -4.03
CA SER A 273 -2.88 2.05 -5.28
C SER A 273 -2.09 1.53 -6.49
N GLN A 274 -0.79 1.83 -6.54
CA GLN A 274 0.12 1.54 -7.66
C GLN A 274 0.62 0.07 -7.72
N ILE A 275 0.50 -0.66 -6.61
CA ILE A 275 0.97 -2.06 -6.47
C ILE A 275 0.00 -3.03 -7.18
N SER A 276 0.45 -4.24 -7.56
CA SER A 276 -0.44 -5.24 -8.17
C SER A 276 -1.46 -5.79 -7.16
N PRO A 277 -2.70 -6.14 -7.57
CA PRO A 277 -3.73 -6.68 -6.66
C PRO A 277 -3.26 -7.93 -5.89
N GLU A 278 -2.46 -8.77 -6.55
CA GLU A 278 -1.84 -9.98 -5.98
C GLU A 278 -0.93 -9.64 -4.79
N LEU A 279 -0.09 -8.61 -4.90
CA LEU A 279 0.77 -8.16 -3.82
C LEU A 279 -0.04 -7.48 -2.70
N LYS A 280 -1.08 -6.71 -3.02
CA LYS A 280 -1.98 -6.13 -1.99
C LYS A 280 -2.64 -7.23 -1.15
N ALA A 281 -3.13 -8.28 -1.81
CA ALA A 281 -3.76 -9.43 -1.17
C ALA A 281 -2.75 -10.34 -0.42
N ALA A 282 -1.44 -10.19 -0.64
CA ALA A 282 -0.40 -10.92 0.07
C ALA A 282 0.03 -10.24 1.39
N ILE A 283 -0.24 -8.95 1.58
CA ILE A 283 0.05 -8.23 2.82
C ILE A 283 -1.07 -8.51 3.84
N GLN A 284 -0.70 -8.90 5.05
CA GLN A 284 -1.64 -9.08 6.17
C GLN A 284 -1.76 -7.82 7.04
N LYS A 285 -0.61 -7.19 7.35
CA LYS A 285 -0.49 -6.16 8.39
C LYS A 285 0.57 -5.12 8.02
N VAL A 286 0.35 -3.86 8.40
CA VAL A 286 1.29 -2.75 8.26
C VAL A 286 1.49 -2.04 9.60
N GLU A 287 2.75 -1.92 10.01
CA GLU A 287 3.19 -1.25 11.23
C GLU A 287 4.26 -0.20 10.91
N LEU A 288 4.33 0.88 11.70
CA LEU A 288 5.45 1.81 11.63
C LEU A 288 6.68 1.20 12.31
N ALA A 289 7.83 1.27 11.65
CA ALA A 289 9.10 0.76 12.12
C ALA A 289 10.26 1.75 11.86
N PRO A 290 10.14 3.05 12.23
CA PRO A 290 11.09 4.10 11.89
C PRO A 290 12.52 3.77 12.36
N SER A 291 13.49 3.94 11.46
CA SER A 291 14.90 3.66 11.71
C SER A 291 15.65 4.91 12.20
N LYS A 292 16.95 4.78 12.46
CA LYS A 292 17.86 5.91 12.75
C LYS A 292 18.15 6.79 11.52
N VAL A 293 17.74 6.35 10.32
CA VAL A 293 18.03 6.97 9.01
C VAL A 293 16.73 7.27 8.24
N THR A 294 15.79 6.31 8.20
CA THR A 294 14.52 6.41 7.47
C THR A 294 13.35 6.56 8.45
N SER A 295 12.76 7.75 8.52
CA SER A 295 11.65 8.06 9.44
C SER A 295 10.29 7.52 9.00
N ASP A 296 10.11 7.21 7.71
CA ASP A 296 8.88 6.66 7.13
C ASP A 296 8.98 5.14 6.90
N LEU A 297 9.93 4.45 7.53
CA LEU A 297 10.11 3.00 7.39
C LEU A 297 8.90 2.26 7.98
N ILE A 298 8.24 1.44 7.16
CA ILE A 298 7.14 0.55 7.57
C ILE A 298 7.59 -0.92 7.56
N ARG A 299 6.96 -1.71 8.42
CA ARG A 299 7.02 -3.17 8.43
C ARG A 299 5.71 -3.70 7.87
N LEU A 300 5.80 -4.43 6.76
CA LEU A 300 4.72 -5.23 6.19
C LEU A 300 4.88 -6.66 6.73
N THR A 301 3.86 -7.24 7.34
CA THR A 301 3.79 -8.69 7.58
C THR A 301 2.99 -9.32 6.45
N MET A 302 3.56 -10.33 5.80
CA MET A 302 2.95 -11.04 4.68
C MET A 302 2.16 -12.26 5.18
N ASN A 303 1.15 -12.68 4.42
CA ASN A 303 0.29 -13.83 4.74
C ASN A 303 1.05 -15.18 4.83
N ASP A 304 2.27 -15.23 4.29
CA ASP A 304 3.17 -16.39 4.32
C ASP A 304 4.23 -16.31 5.45
N SER A 305 4.04 -15.39 6.40
CA SER A 305 4.89 -15.14 7.59
C SER A 305 6.25 -14.45 7.34
N ASP A 306 6.53 -13.94 6.14
CA ASP A 306 7.66 -13.03 5.94
C ASP A 306 7.36 -11.62 6.50
N GLU A 307 8.42 -10.91 6.89
CA GLU A 307 8.39 -9.46 7.12
C GLU A 307 9.09 -8.72 5.98
N VAL A 308 8.53 -7.61 5.49
CA VAL A 308 9.22 -6.69 4.57
C VAL A 308 9.35 -5.32 5.24
N LEU A 309 10.59 -4.85 5.39
CA LEU A 309 10.88 -3.47 5.82
C LEU A 309 11.07 -2.61 4.58
N VAL A 310 10.27 -1.55 4.41
CA VAL A 310 10.33 -0.69 3.21
C VAL A 310 9.98 0.77 3.55
N PRO A 311 10.65 1.79 2.99
CA PRO A 311 10.24 3.18 3.16
C PRO A 311 8.84 3.36 2.58
N LEU A 312 7.92 3.95 3.33
CA LEU A 312 6.53 4.17 2.93
C LEU A 312 6.45 4.90 1.58
N SER A 313 7.29 5.93 1.39
CA SER A 313 7.41 6.75 0.17
C SER A 313 8.06 6.05 -1.04
N GLU A 314 8.47 4.78 -0.88
CA GLU A 314 9.03 3.96 -1.96
C GLU A 314 8.38 2.57 -2.07
N MET A 315 7.30 2.32 -1.32
CA MET A 315 6.63 1.02 -1.26
C MET A 315 6.18 0.56 -2.67
N SER A 316 5.66 1.46 -3.51
CA SER A 316 5.25 1.15 -4.89
C SER A 316 6.41 0.68 -5.78
N LYS A 317 7.63 1.19 -5.53
CA LYS A 317 8.83 0.93 -6.33
C LYS A 317 9.53 -0.35 -5.87
N LYS A 318 9.63 -0.54 -4.56
CA LYS A 318 10.44 -1.59 -3.92
C LYS A 318 9.65 -2.89 -3.69
N LEU A 319 8.40 -2.83 -3.25
CA LEU A 319 7.62 -4.04 -2.95
C LEU A 319 7.43 -5.00 -4.16
N PRO A 320 7.31 -4.54 -5.43
CA PRO A 320 7.29 -5.42 -6.60
C PRO A 320 8.53 -6.32 -6.79
N TYR A 321 9.64 -6.08 -6.07
CA TYR A 321 10.78 -6.99 -6.05
C TYR A 321 10.55 -8.20 -5.15
N TYR A 322 9.63 -8.14 -4.18
CA TYR A 322 9.29 -9.27 -3.28
C TYR A 322 8.95 -10.54 -4.06
N SER A 323 8.13 -10.43 -5.11
CA SER A 323 7.74 -11.55 -5.98
C SER A 323 8.91 -12.24 -6.70
N LYS A 324 10.08 -11.59 -6.79
CA LYS A 324 11.32 -12.15 -7.38
C LYS A 324 12.23 -12.79 -6.33
N ILE A 325 12.14 -12.31 -5.09
CA ILE A 325 12.94 -12.78 -3.94
C ILE A 325 12.27 -14.01 -3.32
N LYS A 326 10.95 -13.99 -3.13
CA LYS A 326 10.21 -15.05 -2.41
C LYS A 326 10.48 -16.48 -2.91
N PRO A 327 10.61 -16.78 -4.22
CA PRO A 327 10.94 -18.13 -4.69
C PRO A 327 12.34 -18.64 -4.28
N GLN A 328 13.20 -17.76 -3.73
CA GLN A 328 14.55 -18.08 -3.25
C GLN A 328 14.59 -18.28 -1.72
N LEU A 329 13.51 -17.97 -1.00
CA LEU A 329 13.42 -18.06 0.46
C LEU A 329 12.85 -19.43 0.85
N SER A 330 13.64 -20.24 1.57
CA SER A 330 13.23 -21.55 2.07
C SER A 330 12.55 -21.50 3.45
N GLU A 331 12.72 -20.40 4.19
CA GLU A 331 12.25 -20.21 5.56
C GLU A 331 11.66 -18.80 5.75
N PRO A 332 10.76 -18.58 6.72
CA PRO A 332 10.23 -17.25 7.05
C PRO A 332 11.35 -16.25 7.33
N SER A 333 11.37 -15.19 6.52
CA SER A 333 12.50 -14.26 6.44
C SER A 333 12.07 -12.82 6.59
N VAL A 334 13.03 -11.96 6.95
CA VAL A 334 12.87 -10.51 6.92
C VAL A 334 13.63 -9.96 5.72
N ILE A 335 12.89 -9.30 4.82
CA ILE A 335 13.40 -8.66 3.62
C ILE A 335 13.53 -7.17 3.91
N ASP A 336 14.75 -6.69 4.06
CA ASP A 336 15.06 -5.28 4.26
C ASP A 336 15.23 -4.59 2.89
N MET A 337 14.37 -3.60 2.65
CA MET A 337 14.36 -2.74 1.48
C MET A 337 14.64 -1.26 1.83
N GLU A 338 15.22 -0.96 2.99
CA GLU A 338 15.54 0.42 3.41
C GLU A 338 16.60 1.04 2.47
N ALA A 339 17.86 0.58 2.55
CA ALA A 339 18.98 1.12 1.79
C ALA A 339 19.39 0.28 0.56
N GLY A 340 18.92 -0.97 0.47
CA GLY A 340 19.23 -1.91 -0.60
C GLY A 340 18.11 -2.94 -0.75
N ILE A 341 18.46 -4.18 -1.10
CA ILE A 341 17.57 -5.34 -0.94
C ILE A 341 18.39 -6.44 -0.28
N TYR A 342 18.06 -6.79 0.95
CA TYR A 342 18.72 -7.84 1.73
C TYR A 342 17.67 -8.75 2.37
N SER A 343 18.02 -10.02 2.60
CA SER A 343 17.13 -11.00 3.22
C SER A 343 17.90 -11.80 4.28
N TYR A 344 17.35 -11.92 5.47
CA TYR A 344 17.90 -12.70 6.59
C TYR A 344 16.78 -13.45 7.32
N THR A 345 17.09 -14.57 7.98
CA THR A 345 16.04 -15.34 8.65
C THR A 345 15.50 -14.61 9.88
N VAL A 346 14.27 -14.93 10.30
CA VAL A 346 13.74 -14.42 11.58
C VAL A 346 14.60 -14.88 12.78
N ALA A 347 15.31 -16.01 12.67
CA ALA A 347 16.27 -16.44 13.69
C ALA A 347 17.50 -15.52 13.75
N ASP A 348 18.10 -15.17 12.61
CA ASP A 348 19.23 -14.23 12.54
C ASP A 348 18.85 -12.85 13.06
N LYS A 349 17.62 -12.38 12.74
CA LYS A 349 17.06 -11.13 13.29
C LYS A 349 17.09 -11.10 14.81
N LEU A 350 16.60 -12.15 15.46
CA LEU A 350 16.55 -12.25 16.92
C LEU A 350 17.96 -12.30 17.54
N ILE A 351 18.93 -12.91 16.87
CA ILE A 351 20.34 -12.93 17.29
C ILE A 351 20.94 -11.51 17.17
N MET A 352 20.73 -10.82 16.05
CA MET A 352 21.21 -9.45 15.82
C MET A 352 20.58 -8.44 16.80
N GLU A 353 19.28 -8.54 17.06
CA GLU A 353 18.57 -7.70 18.04
C GLU A 353 19.06 -7.94 19.48
N ALA A 354 19.29 -9.21 19.86
CA ALA A 354 19.89 -9.56 21.15
C ALA A 354 21.32 -9.03 21.28
N GLU A 355 22.12 -9.10 20.20
CA GLU A 355 23.47 -8.52 20.16
C GLU A 355 23.48 -6.99 20.24
N GLU A 356 22.62 -6.26 19.50
CA GLU A 356 22.58 -4.79 19.64
C GLU A 356 22.13 -4.41 21.05
N LYS A 357 21.13 -5.08 21.60
CA LYS A 357 20.66 -4.84 22.97
C LYS A 357 21.77 -5.08 24.01
N ALA A 358 22.51 -6.20 23.91
CA ALA A 358 23.65 -6.46 24.79
C ALA A 358 24.76 -5.39 24.63
N LYS A 359 25.03 -4.93 23.40
CA LYS A 359 25.99 -3.84 23.13
C LYS A 359 25.51 -2.48 23.65
N GLN A 360 24.20 -2.23 23.72
CA GLN A 360 23.62 -1.03 24.33
C GLN A 360 23.67 -1.08 25.87
N GLU A 361 23.25 -2.20 26.47
CA GLU A 361 23.30 -2.42 27.92
C GLU A 361 24.75 -2.36 28.45
N ALA A 362 25.72 -2.91 27.73
CA ALA A 362 27.15 -2.80 28.06
C ALA A 362 27.63 -1.35 28.07
N LYS A 363 27.26 -0.54 27.06
CA LYS A 363 27.60 0.90 26.98
C LYS A 363 26.94 1.72 28.09
N GLU A 364 25.73 1.36 28.50
CA GLU A 364 25.07 2.01 29.64
C GLU A 364 25.73 1.64 30.98
N ALA A 365 26.13 0.38 31.15
CA ALA A 365 26.88 -0.08 32.32
C ALA A 365 28.27 0.59 32.40
N GLU A 366 28.99 0.71 31.27
CA GLU A 366 30.27 1.42 31.19
C GLU A 366 30.14 2.89 31.60
N LYS A 367 29.13 3.61 31.06
CA LYS A 367 28.84 4.99 31.48
C LYS A 367 28.55 5.11 32.98
N LYS A 368 27.74 4.21 33.54
CA LYS A 368 27.45 4.20 34.98
C LYS A 368 28.71 3.99 35.82
N GLN A 369 29.59 3.09 35.42
CA GLN A 369 30.89 2.90 36.09
C GLN A 369 31.82 4.11 35.93
N GLU A 370 31.79 4.81 34.79
CA GLU A 370 32.57 6.04 34.59
C GLU A 370 32.05 7.20 35.47
N GLU A 371 30.73 7.37 35.58
CA GLU A 371 30.09 8.35 36.47
C GLU A 371 30.34 8.03 37.95
N GLU A 372 30.26 6.75 38.35
CA GLU A 372 30.57 6.32 39.72
C GLU A 372 32.05 6.55 40.06
N ARG A 373 32.97 6.23 39.14
CA ARG A 373 34.40 6.55 39.29
C ARG A 373 34.64 8.05 39.45
N LYS A 374 34.00 8.90 38.63
CA LYS A 374 34.10 10.37 38.74
C LYS A 374 33.57 10.88 40.08
N ARG A 375 32.45 10.34 40.59
CA ARG A 375 31.93 10.66 41.93
C ARG A 375 32.90 10.28 43.04
N LEU A 376 33.47 9.07 42.99
CA LEU A 376 34.44 8.59 43.98
C LEU A 376 35.76 9.39 43.93
N GLU A 377 36.15 9.93 42.76
CA GLU A 377 37.32 10.80 42.64
C GLU A 377 37.05 12.21 43.18
N GLU A 378 35.86 12.79 42.93
CA GLU A 378 35.43 14.04 43.58
C GLU A 378 35.38 13.91 45.11
N GLU A 379 34.83 12.80 45.62
CA GLU A 379 34.69 12.57 47.05
C GLU A 379 36.06 12.43 47.74
N LYS A 380 37.01 11.74 47.09
CA LYS A 380 38.42 11.71 47.54
C LYS A 380 39.06 13.10 47.54
N LYS A 381 38.90 13.89 46.48
CA LYS A 381 39.42 15.26 46.41
C LYS A 381 38.89 16.14 47.55
N LYS A 382 37.59 16.05 47.86
CA LYS A 382 36.96 16.76 48.99
C LYS A 382 37.57 16.33 50.33
N GLN A 383 37.82 15.03 50.54
CA GLN A 383 38.48 14.54 51.76
C GLN A 383 39.95 14.99 51.87
N GLU A 384 40.69 15.07 50.76
CA GLU A 384 42.07 15.60 50.75
C GLU A 384 42.11 17.12 51.04
N GLU A 385 41.15 17.89 50.55
CA GLU A 385 41.02 19.32 50.87
C GLU A 385 40.68 19.56 52.36
N GLU A 386 39.77 18.76 52.94
CA GLU A 386 39.47 18.83 54.38
C GLU A 386 40.65 18.41 55.25
N SER A 387 41.38 17.36 54.86
CA SER A 387 42.62 16.93 55.52
C SER A 387 43.66 18.04 55.56
N ASN A 388 43.91 18.70 54.43
CA ASN A 388 44.85 19.82 54.33
C ASN A 388 44.39 21.06 55.13
N ARG A 389 43.09 21.35 55.20
CA ARG A 389 42.54 22.41 56.07
C ARG A 389 42.75 22.10 57.55
N ASN A 390 42.53 20.86 57.97
CA ASN A 390 42.69 20.44 59.37
C ASN A 390 44.16 20.49 59.82
N GLN A 391 45.11 20.04 58.98
CA GLN A 391 46.54 20.17 59.27
C GLN A 391 46.99 21.63 59.38
N THR A 392 46.49 22.51 58.49
CA THR A 392 46.79 23.95 58.53
C THR A 392 46.30 24.58 59.84
N THR A 393 45.12 24.19 60.31
CA THR A 393 44.49 24.74 61.53
C THR A 393 45.21 24.30 62.80
N GLN A 394 45.70 23.06 62.90
CA GLN A 394 46.46 22.61 64.08
C GLN A 394 47.82 23.30 64.25
N ARG A 395 48.37 23.95 63.21
CA ARG A 395 49.66 24.65 63.29
C ARG A 395 49.61 26.01 63.99
N SER A 396 48.42 26.58 64.25
CA SER A 396 48.26 27.94 64.78
C SER A 396 48.06 28.03 66.31
N SER A 397 47.86 26.91 67.02
CA SER A 397 47.53 26.89 68.46
C SER A 397 48.74 26.82 69.41
N ARG A 398 49.97 26.92 68.88
CA ARG A 398 51.20 27.02 69.68
C ARG A 398 51.75 28.45 69.67
N ARG A 399 51.31 29.28 70.62
CA ARG A 399 52.01 30.50 71.04
C ARG A 399 51.68 30.87 72.47
#